data_AF-A0A3N5QQ61-F1
#
_entry.id   AF-A0A3N5QQ61-F1
#
_cell.length_a   1.000
_cell.length_b   1.000
_cell.length_c   1.000
_cell.angle_alpha   90.00
_cell.angle_beta   90.00
_cell.angle_gamma   90.00
#
_symmetry.space_group_name_H-M   'P 1'
#
loop_
_entity.id
_entity.type
_entity.pdbx_description
1 polymer ?
#
loop_
_entity_poly.entity_id
_entity_poly.type
_entity_poly.pdbx_seq_one_letter_code
_entity_poly.pdbx_strand_id
1 'polypeptide(L)'
;MMNAPKTLTVSQAAVICKVGRTTVGYWVRSKKVFAQRMGRNYAIPVEDLLHFLKSSGQPIPPELGNGGSEGPVFKSFQACWQFWQGKDNGHQCDRCTAFRHQVQDCFSVRDNGNSGCPDACRQCRYYQDMFVARFRFIHQIDFPAAVFKGLSVWGGNAGWAEMCEVSENELIGLGIEK
;
A
#
# COMPACT_ATOMS: atom_id res chain seq x y z
N MET A 1 26.86 15.25 7.11
CA MET A 1 25.88 14.57 6.23
C MET A 1 24.56 14.51 7.00
N MET A 2 23.54 15.25 6.57
CA MET A 2 22.24 15.28 7.26
C MET A 2 21.41 14.07 6.80
N ASN A 3 21.05 13.19 7.72
CA ASN A 3 20.07 12.13 7.46
C ASN A 3 18.76 12.79 7.01
N ALA A 4 18.29 12.47 5.81
CA ALA A 4 16.98 12.91 5.35
C ALA A 4 15.91 12.42 6.35
N PRO A 5 14.98 13.29 6.78
CA PRO A 5 13.91 12.89 7.68
C PRO A 5 13.08 11.79 7.01
N LYS A 6 12.77 10.69 7.73
CA LYS A 6 11.98 9.57 7.18
C LYS A 6 10.54 9.99 6.83
N THR A 7 10.04 11.04 7.48
CA THR A 7 8.70 11.60 7.26
C THR A 7 8.74 13.13 7.22
N LEU A 8 7.84 13.73 6.44
CA LEU A 8 7.68 15.17 6.25
C LEU A 8 6.27 15.60 6.62
N THR A 9 6.13 16.77 7.23
CA THR A 9 4.82 17.41 7.33
C THR A 9 4.38 17.98 5.98
N VAL A 10 3.09 18.25 5.82
CA VAL A 10 2.52 18.94 4.63
C VAL A 10 3.27 20.24 4.33
N SER A 11 3.60 21.03 5.35
CA SER A 11 4.33 22.28 5.19
C SER A 11 5.77 22.05 4.70
N GLN A 12 6.47 21.05 5.24
CA GLN A 12 7.83 20.71 4.80
C GLN A 12 7.85 20.17 3.38
N ALA A 13 6.93 19.26 3.05
CA ALA A 13 6.78 18.71 1.70
C ALA A 13 6.46 19.83 0.68
N ALA A 14 5.63 20.81 1.04
CA ALA A 14 5.30 21.94 0.19
C ALA A 14 6.54 22.81 -0.13
N VAL A 15 7.36 23.10 0.88
CA VAL A 15 8.61 23.86 0.70
C VAL A 15 9.58 23.10 -0.18
N ILE A 16 9.81 21.82 0.10
CA ILE A 16 10.76 20.98 -0.65
C ILE A 16 10.32 20.80 -2.10
N CYS A 17 9.03 20.55 -2.33
CA CYS A 17 8.49 20.38 -3.69
C CYS A 17 8.21 21.70 -4.40
N LYS A 18 8.45 22.86 -3.76
CA LYS A 18 8.16 24.20 -4.29
C LYS A 18 6.72 24.38 -4.77
N VAL A 19 5.76 23.82 -4.03
CA VAL A 19 4.31 23.92 -4.31
C VAL A 19 3.56 24.57 -3.14
N GLY A 20 2.31 24.97 -3.36
CA GLY A 20 1.44 25.46 -2.28
C GLY A 20 1.10 24.38 -1.24
N ARG A 21 0.98 24.78 0.04
CA ARG A 21 0.49 23.87 1.11
C ARG A 21 -0.89 23.27 0.81
N THR A 22 -1.73 24.02 0.09
CA THR A 22 -3.04 23.56 -0.38
C THR A 22 -2.93 22.43 -1.41
N THR A 23 -1.92 22.49 -2.29
CA THR A 23 -1.61 21.46 -3.29
C THR A 23 -1.20 20.15 -2.62
N VAL A 24 -0.25 20.19 -1.69
CA VAL A 24 0.15 19.00 -0.92
C VAL A 24 -1.03 18.48 -0.09
N GLY A 25 -1.80 19.37 0.52
CA GLY A 25 -3.02 18.99 1.24
C GLY A 25 -4.06 18.33 0.33
N TYR A 26 -4.16 18.77 -0.93
CA TYR A 26 -4.99 18.11 -1.94
C TYR A 26 -4.46 16.73 -2.28
N TRP A 27 -3.16 16.55 -2.50
CA TRP A 27 -2.56 15.23 -2.74
C TRP A 27 -2.87 14.23 -1.63
N VAL A 28 -2.78 14.67 -0.37
CA VAL A 28 -3.13 13.82 0.79
C VAL A 28 -4.63 13.51 0.83
N ARG A 29 -5.51 14.52 0.67
CA ARG A 29 -6.97 14.32 0.74
C ARG A 29 -7.53 13.49 -0.41
N SER A 30 -6.94 13.63 -1.61
CA SER A 30 -7.26 12.83 -2.80
C SER A 30 -6.58 11.46 -2.79
N LYS A 31 -5.82 11.13 -1.73
CA LYS A 31 -5.07 9.87 -1.58
C LYS A 31 -3.98 9.63 -2.63
N LYS A 32 -3.59 10.66 -3.39
CA LYS A 32 -2.44 10.63 -4.32
C LYS A 32 -1.09 10.53 -3.62
N VAL A 33 -1.01 10.95 -2.37
CA VAL A 33 0.16 10.78 -1.51
C VAL A 33 -0.31 10.20 -0.19
N PHE A 34 0.26 9.08 0.23
CA PHE A 34 -0.04 8.52 1.55
C PHE A 34 0.46 9.46 2.66
N ALA A 35 -0.34 9.60 3.71
CA ALA A 35 0.07 10.30 4.92
C ALA A 35 -0.60 9.71 6.16
N GLN A 36 0.15 9.63 7.25
CA GLN A 36 -0.35 9.26 8.56
C GLN A 36 -0.83 10.51 9.30
N ARG A 37 -2.05 10.47 9.86
CA ARG A 37 -2.56 11.56 10.69
C ARG A 37 -1.80 11.61 12.02
N MET A 38 -1.23 12.76 12.34
CA MET A 38 -0.56 13.06 13.62
C MET A 38 -1.24 14.26 14.26
N GLY A 39 -2.30 14.00 15.04
CA GLY A 39 -3.14 15.04 15.64
C GLY A 39 -3.87 15.89 14.60
N ARG A 40 -3.55 17.20 14.56
CA ARG A 40 -4.08 18.16 13.57
C ARG A 40 -3.26 18.20 12.27
N ASN A 41 -2.12 17.50 12.21
CA ASN A 41 -1.22 17.48 11.07
C ASN A 41 -1.18 16.11 10.38
N TYR A 42 -0.52 16.06 9.23
CA TYR A 42 -0.21 14.83 8.51
C TYR A 42 1.31 14.66 8.39
N ALA A 43 1.77 13.42 8.54
CA ALA A 43 3.13 12.98 8.30
C ALA A 43 3.17 12.12 7.03
N ILE A 44 3.92 12.58 6.04
CA ILE A 44 4.09 11.99 4.71
C ILE A 44 5.42 11.25 4.71
N PRO A 45 5.46 9.93 4.49
CA PRO A 45 6.72 9.21 4.29
C PRO A 45 7.45 9.76 3.06
N VAL A 46 8.77 9.98 3.19
CA VAL A 46 9.59 10.49 2.07
C VAL A 46 9.57 9.54 0.88
N GLU A 47 9.53 8.24 1.13
CA GLU A 47 9.39 7.22 0.09
C GLU A 47 8.11 7.42 -0.71
N ASP A 48 6.94 7.54 -0.07
CA ASP A 48 5.66 7.72 -0.77
C ASP A 48 5.65 9.02 -1.60
N LEU A 49 6.23 10.09 -1.07
CA LEU A 49 6.36 11.35 -1.79
C LEU A 49 7.26 11.21 -3.03
N LEU A 50 8.41 10.55 -2.90
CA LEU A 50 9.31 10.28 -4.02
C LEU A 50 8.63 9.46 -5.12
N HIS A 51 7.86 8.43 -4.75
CA HIS A 51 7.12 7.61 -5.70
C HIS A 51 6.07 8.41 -6.44
N PHE A 52 5.28 9.21 -5.72
CA PHE A 52 4.28 10.09 -6.34
C PHE A 52 4.92 11.08 -7.31
N LEU A 53 6.02 11.74 -6.93
CA LEU A 53 6.70 12.69 -7.81
C LEU A 53 7.22 11.99 -9.08
N LYS A 54 7.81 10.80 -8.93
CA LYS A 54 8.30 10.00 -10.06
C LYS A 54 7.17 9.53 -10.98
N SER A 55 6.04 9.05 -10.43
CA SER A 55 4.91 8.53 -11.21
C SER A 55 4.10 9.63 -11.91
N SER A 56 4.04 10.83 -11.33
CA SER A 56 3.36 11.99 -11.89
C SER A 56 4.24 12.83 -12.84
N GLY A 57 5.49 12.42 -13.06
CA GLY A 57 6.46 13.15 -13.90
C GLY A 57 6.92 14.49 -13.31
N GLN A 58 6.70 14.71 -12.01
CA GLN A 58 7.16 15.91 -11.32
C GLN A 58 8.67 15.86 -11.07
N PRO A 59 9.35 17.01 -11.07
CA PRO A 59 10.78 17.06 -10.75
C PRO A 59 11.02 16.58 -9.32
N ILE A 60 11.95 15.65 -9.15
CA ILE A 60 12.36 15.15 -7.83
C ILE A 60 13.33 16.17 -7.20
N PRO A 61 12.98 16.82 -6.08
CA PRO A 61 13.87 17.74 -5.41
C PRO A 61 15.15 17.04 -4.91
N PRO A 62 16.35 17.61 -5.10
CA PRO A 62 17.60 17.00 -4.68
C PRO A 62 17.66 16.74 -3.16
N GLU A 63 16.90 17.50 -2.37
CA GLU A 63 16.74 17.31 -0.92
C GLU A 63 16.10 15.97 -0.54
N LEU A 64 15.40 15.32 -1.48
CA LEU A 64 14.82 13.98 -1.33
C LEU A 64 15.67 12.88 -1.98
N GLY A 65 16.67 13.24 -2.79
CA GLY A 65 17.33 12.40 -3.80
C GLY A 65 18.11 11.18 -3.30
N ASN A 66 18.30 11.00 -2.00
CA ASN A 66 19.03 9.85 -1.42
C ASN A 66 18.13 8.91 -0.59
N GLY A 67 16.80 9.11 -0.58
CA GLY A 67 15.86 8.30 0.21
C GLY A 67 15.31 7.06 -0.51
N GLY A 68 15.53 6.94 -1.82
CA GLY A 68 15.04 5.81 -2.61
C GLY A 68 15.95 4.60 -2.44
N SER A 69 15.51 3.61 -1.65
CA SER A 69 16.19 2.32 -1.60
C SER A 69 16.11 1.67 -2.99
N GLU A 70 17.24 1.19 -3.54
CA GLU A 70 17.36 0.49 -4.84
C GLU A 70 16.65 -0.89 -4.88
N GLY A 71 15.75 -1.16 -3.95
CA GLY A 71 14.96 -2.39 -3.88
C GLY A 71 13.57 -2.22 -4.49
N PRO A 72 12.86 -3.32 -4.79
CA PRO A 72 11.45 -3.24 -5.11
C PRO A 72 10.70 -2.58 -3.95
N VAL A 73 9.91 -1.54 -4.28
CA VAL A 73 9.05 -0.77 -3.37
C VAL A 73 8.17 -1.68 -2.51
N PHE A 74 7.81 -2.83 -3.07
CA PHE A 74 7.03 -3.85 -2.39
C PHE A 74 7.87 -5.10 -2.13
N LYS A 75 7.73 -5.66 -0.93
CA LYS A 75 8.25 -6.98 -0.59
C LYS A 75 7.68 -8.02 -1.55
N SER A 76 8.47 -8.97 -2.02
CA SER A 76 7.99 -10.10 -2.83
C SER A 76 6.82 -10.81 -2.16
N PHE A 77 5.86 -11.27 -2.96
CA PHE A 77 4.75 -12.07 -2.44
C PHE A 77 5.30 -13.31 -1.75
N GLN A 78 4.82 -13.53 -0.54
CA GLN A 78 5.09 -14.71 0.27
C GLN A 78 3.78 -15.16 0.90
N ALA A 79 3.70 -16.42 1.28
CA ALA A 79 2.52 -16.91 2.00
C ALA A 79 2.49 -16.37 3.43
N CYS A 80 1.29 -16.30 4.04
CA CYS A 80 1.15 -15.74 5.38
C CYS A 80 1.99 -16.50 6.42
N TRP A 81 2.09 -17.83 6.33
CA TRP A 81 2.87 -18.64 7.27
C TRP A 81 4.38 -18.41 7.13
N GLN A 82 4.88 -18.10 5.94
CA GLN A 82 6.28 -17.72 5.73
C GLN A 82 6.56 -16.35 6.37
N PHE A 83 5.65 -15.39 6.18
CA PHE A 83 5.76 -14.07 6.77
C PHE A 83 5.81 -14.11 8.30
N TRP A 84 5.03 -15.03 8.89
CA TRP A 84 4.87 -15.19 10.33
C TRP A 84 5.84 -16.20 10.95
N GLN A 85 6.62 -16.93 10.16
CA GLN A 85 7.57 -17.92 10.64
C GLN A 85 8.60 -17.30 11.59
N GLY A 86 8.84 -17.95 12.74
CA GLY A 86 9.83 -17.51 13.74
C GLY A 86 9.45 -16.25 14.52
N LYS A 87 8.22 -15.77 14.41
CA LYS A 87 7.69 -14.64 15.18
C LYS A 87 6.66 -15.16 16.19
N ASP A 88 6.69 -14.65 17.41
CA ASP A 88 5.57 -14.84 18.33
C ASP A 88 4.42 -13.91 17.91
N ASN A 89 3.31 -14.51 17.47
CA ASN A 89 2.25 -13.78 16.76
C ASN A 89 0.85 -14.40 16.95
N GLY A 90 0.69 -15.39 17.83
CA GLY A 90 -0.59 -16.04 18.12
C GLY A 90 -1.24 -16.79 16.93
N HIS A 91 -0.58 -16.92 15.79
CA HIS A 91 -1.12 -17.65 14.64
C HIS A 91 -1.00 -19.15 14.86
N GLN A 92 -2.12 -19.86 14.69
CA GLN A 92 -2.21 -21.33 14.80
C GLN A 92 -2.11 -21.97 13.42
N CYS A 93 -0.95 -21.85 12.76
CA CYS A 93 -0.73 -22.32 11.40
C CYS A 93 -1.10 -23.80 11.20
N ASP A 94 -0.81 -24.68 12.17
CA ASP A 94 -1.11 -26.12 12.09
C ASP A 94 -2.62 -26.43 11.97
N ARG A 95 -3.47 -25.49 12.41
CA ARG A 95 -4.94 -25.57 12.34
C ARG A 95 -5.54 -24.67 11.28
N CYS A 96 -4.72 -23.85 10.61
CA CYS A 96 -5.15 -22.92 9.59
C CYS A 96 -5.46 -23.65 8.28
N THR A 97 -6.66 -23.42 7.75
CA THR A 97 -7.10 -23.94 6.44
C THR A 97 -6.17 -23.51 5.31
N ALA A 98 -5.72 -22.25 5.31
CA ALA A 98 -4.81 -21.75 4.29
C ALA A 98 -3.46 -22.49 4.30
N PHE A 99 -2.92 -22.80 5.48
CA PHE A 99 -1.68 -23.56 5.59
C PHE A 99 -1.86 -25.04 5.19
N ARG A 100 -2.91 -25.69 5.68
CA ARG A 100 -3.21 -27.10 5.37
C ARG A 100 -3.38 -27.36 3.88
N HIS A 101 -4.02 -26.43 3.18
CA HIS A 101 -4.26 -26.54 1.73
C HIS A 101 -3.25 -25.75 0.89
N GLN A 102 -2.19 -25.20 1.51
CA GLN A 102 -1.15 -24.40 0.85
C GLN A 102 -1.71 -23.25 -0.01
N VAL A 103 -2.81 -22.65 0.43
CA VAL A 103 -3.45 -21.51 -0.21
C VAL A 103 -2.58 -20.28 0.01
N GLN A 104 -1.97 -19.78 -1.07
CA GLN A 104 -1.00 -18.69 -1.03
C GLN A 104 -1.59 -17.39 -0.47
N ASP A 105 -2.90 -17.18 -0.64
CA ASP A 105 -3.60 -15.96 -0.26
C ASP A 105 -4.64 -16.25 0.81
N CYS A 106 -4.20 -16.24 2.06
CA CYS A 106 -4.99 -16.74 3.19
C CYS A 106 -6.35 -16.04 3.38
N PHE A 107 -6.50 -14.81 2.90
CA PHE A 107 -7.76 -14.06 3.00
C PHE A 107 -8.86 -14.60 2.08
N SER A 108 -8.51 -15.32 1.01
CA SER A 108 -9.48 -15.94 0.08
C SER A 108 -10.28 -17.09 0.71
N VAL A 109 -9.80 -17.66 1.82
CA VAL A 109 -10.40 -18.82 2.51
C VAL A 109 -10.77 -18.51 3.95
N ARG A 110 -10.83 -17.22 4.33
CA ARG A 110 -11.01 -16.80 5.72
C ARG A 110 -12.41 -17.09 6.27
N ASP A 111 -13.43 -17.00 5.44
CA ASP A 111 -14.84 -17.20 5.86
C ASP A 111 -15.18 -18.68 6.13
N ASN A 112 -14.26 -19.61 5.85
CA ASN A 112 -14.45 -21.05 6.06
C ASN A 112 -14.27 -21.52 7.52
N GLY A 113 -14.35 -20.61 8.50
CA GLY A 113 -14.50 -20.94 9.92
C GLY A 113 -13.29 -21.54 10.64
N ASN A 114 -12.11 -21.62 10.01
CA ASN A 114 -10.91 -22.20 10.64
C ASN A 114 -9.62 -21.56 10.09
N SER A 115 -9.52 -20.23 10.23
CA SER A 115 -8.41 -19.45 9.65
C SER A 115 -7.13 -19.52 10.48
N GLY A 116 -7.17 -20.00 11.73
CA GLY A 116 -6.00 -20.04 12.63
C GLY A 116 -5.31 -18.67 12.80
N CYS A 117 -5.97 -17.59 12.38
CA CYS A 117 -5.46 -16.24 12.31
C CYS A 117 -6.18 -15.41 13.38
N PRO A 118 -5.45 -14.77 14.31
CA PRO A 118 -6.07 -14.05 15.42
C PRO A 118 -6.74 -12.75 14.96
N ASP A 119 -6.22 -12.14 13.89
CA ASP A 119 -6.63 -10.82 13.46
C ASP A 119 -7.61 -10.86 12.28
N ALA A 120 -8.45 -9.83 12.19
CA ALA A 120 -9.12 -9.54 10.94
C ALA A 120 -8.10 -9.17 9.85
N CYS A 121 -8.33 -9.53 8.58
CA CYS A 121 -7.40 -9.22 7.47
C CYS A 121 -7.00 -7.74 7.46
N ARG A 122 -7.95 -6.83 7.69
CA ARG A 122 -7.71 -5.38 7.78
C ARG A 122 -6.68 -4.99 8.85
N GLN A 123 -6.61 -5.76 9.94
CA GLN A 123 -5.73 -5.55 11.09
C GLN A 123 -4.48 -6.45 11.02
N CYS A 124 -4.49 -7.47 10.17
CA CYS A 124 -3.38 -8.39 9.99
C CYS A 124 -2.22 -7.70 9.28
N ARG A 125 -1.06 -7.64 9.94
CA ARG A 125 0.14 -6.99 9.38
C ARG A 125 0.61 -7.59 8.06
N TYR A 126 0.49 -8.92 7.89
CA TYR A 126 0.80 -9.58 6.62
C TYR A 126 -0.01 -8.99 5.48
N TYR A 127 -1.32 -8.81 5.69
CA TYR A 127 -2.22 -8.27 4.68
C TYR A 127 -1.91 -6.81 4.37
N GLN A 128 -1.60 -6.02 5.40
CA GLN A 128 -1.21 -4.63 5.24
C GLN A 128 0.08 -4.48 4.42
N ASP A 129 1.11 -5.26 4.77
CA ASP A 129 2.43 -5.19 4.13
C ASP A 129 2.42 -5.76 2.69
N MET A 130 1.64 -6.80 2.42
CA MET A 130 1.67 -7.51 1.12
C MET A 130 0.65 -7.00 0.12
N PHE A 131 -0.54 -6.57 0.56
CA PHE A 131 -1.63 -6.27 -0.35
C PHE A 131 -2.03 -4.79 -0.29
N VAL A 132 -2.35 -4.29 0.91
CA VAL A 132 -2.80 -2.89 1.08
C VAL A 132 -1.78 -1.89 0.57
N ALA A 133 -0.49 -2.10 0.83
CA ALA A 133 0.57 -1.22 0.30
C ALA A 133 0.53 -1.09 -1.23
N ARG A 134 0.27 -2.18 -1.95
CA ARG A 134 0.21 -2.21 -3.42
C ARG A 134 -1.05 -1.54 -3.96
N PHE A 135 -2.19 -1.80 -3.33
CA PHE A 135 -3.44 -1.15 -3.69
C PHE A 135 -3.37 0.36 -3.46
N ARG A 136 -2.87 0.80 -2.29
CA ARG A 136 -2.60 2.23 -2.04
C ARG A 136 -1.72 2.84 -3.12
N PHE A 137 -0.68 2.14 -3.56
CA PHE A 137 0.19 2.64 -4.61
C PHE A 137 -0.53 2.80 -5.95
N ILE A 138 -1.28 1.80 -6.43
CA ILE A 138 -1.98 1.94 -7.72
C ILE A 138 -3.03 3.07 -7.68
N HIS A 139 -3.62 3.35 -6.52
CA HIS A 139 -4.52 4.49 -6.34
C HIS A 139 -3.81 5.87 -6.37
N GLN A 140 -2.48 5.90 -6.26
CA GLN A 140 -1.67 7.12 -6.36
C GLN A 140 -1.21 7.42 -7.79
N ILE A 141 -1.36 6.48 -8.72
CA ILE A 141 -0.96 6.63 -10.13
C ILE A 141 -2.15 7.19 -10.92
N ASP A 142 -1.89 8.20 -11.76
CA ASP A 142 -2.90 8.83 -12.64
C ASP A 142 -3.20 8.00 -13.92
N PHE A 143 -2.50 6.88 -14.14
CA PHE A 143 -2.70 5.96 -15.26
C PHE A 143 -3.51 4.73 -14.84
N PRO A 144 -4.26 4.09 -15.75
CA PRO A 144 -4.91 2.81 -15.49
C PRO A 144 -3.93 1.78 -14.93
N ALA A 145 -4.18 1.30 -13.71
CA ALA A 145 -3.29 0.37 -13.02
C ALA A 145 -4.06 -0.66 -12.20
N ALA A 146 -3.57 -1.89 -12.20
CA ALA A 146 -4.12 -2.99 -11.43
C ALA A 146 -3.04 -3.85 -10.78
N VAL A 147 -3.39 -4.45 -9.64
CA VAL A 147 -2.58 -5.47 -8.96
C VAL A 147 -3.02 -6.83 -9.49
N PHE A 148 -2.06 -7.59 -10.01
CA PHE A 148 -2.27 -8.96 -10.46
C PHE A 148 -1.45 -9.93 -9.64
N LYS A 149 -1.97 -11.16 -9.51
CA LYS A 149 -1.18 -12.30 -9.06
C LYS A 149 -1.55 -13.50 -9.92
N GLY A 150 -0.57 -14.00 -10.68
CA GLY A 150 -0.84 -14.98 -11.73
C GLY A 150 -1.74 -14.39 -12.81
N LEU A 151 -2.83 -15.08 -13.13
CA LEU A 151 -3.81 -14.67 -14.14
C LEU A 151 -5.02 -13.92 -13.56
N SER A 152 -5.06 -13.70 -12.25
CA SER A 152 -6.19 -13.04 -11.59
C SER A 152 -5.91 -11.56 -11.37
N VAL A 153 -6.93 -10.71 -11.56
CA VAL A 153 -6.94 -9.30 -11.14
C VAL A 153 -7.34 -9.26 -9.67
N TRP A 154 -6.51 -8.62 -8.85
CA TRP A 154 -6.70 -8.53 -7.39
C TRP A 154 -7.21 -7.18 -6.96
N GLY A 155 -7.17 -6.17 -7.84
CA GLY A 155 -7.72 -4.83 -7.65
C GLY A 155 -7.17 -3.85 -8.66
N GLY A 156 -7.85 -2.72 -8.84
CA GLY A 156 -7.53 -1.70 -9.83
C GLY A 156 -7.85 -0.30 -9.31
N ASN A 157 -7.25 0.71 -9.93
CA ASN A 157 -7.62 2.10 -9.68
C ASN A 157 -8.77 2.54 -10.61
N ALA A 158 -9.22 3.79 -10.45
CA ALA A 158 -10.32 4.37 -11.22
C ALA A 158 -10.10 4.25 -12.74
N GLY A 159 -8.88 4.57 -13.21
CA GLY A 159 -8.55 4.47 -14.64
C GLY A 159 -8.58 3.03 -15.15
N TRP A 160 -8.25 2.04 -14.32
CA TRP A 160 -8.40 0.63 -14.68
C TRP A 160 -9.87 0.22 -14.78
N ALA A 161 -10.72 0.67 -13.85
CA ALA A 161 -12.16 0.41 -13.91
C ALA A 161 -12.78 0.99 -15.19
N GLU A 162 -12.44 2.24 -15.51
CA GLU A 162 -12.88 2.92 -16.73
C GLU A 162 -12.44 2.17 -18.00
N MET A 163 -11.17 1.77 -18.08
CA MET A 163 -10.64 1.02 -19.23
C MET A 163 -11.32 -0.34 -19.41
N CYS A 164 -11.76 -0.97 -18.33
CA CYS A 164 -12.46 -2.24 -18.35
C CYS A 164 -13.99 -2.09 -18.52
N GLU A 165 -14.51 -0.87 -18.59
CA GLU A 165 -15.96 -0.58 -18.65
C GLU A 165 -16.75 -1.21 -17.49
N VAL A 166 -16.13 -1.31 -16.31
CA VAL A 166 -16.74 -1.83 -15.09
C VAL A 166 -16.77 -0.73 -14.03
N SER A 167 -17.71 -0.82 -13.08
CA SER A 167 -17.72 0.12 -11.97
C SER A 167 -16.59 -0.21 -10.99
N GLU A 168 -16.03 0.80 -10.31
CA GLU A 168 -14.92 0.58 -9.35
C GLU A 168 -15.27 -0.50 -8.30
N ASN A 169 -16.52 -0.56 -7.87
CA ASN A 169 -17.04 -1.53 -6.90
C ASN A 169 -17.19 -2.96 -7.43
N GLU A 170 -17.04 -3.17 -8.73
CA GLU A 170 -16.98 -4.50 -9.36
C GLU A 170 -15.55 -5.03 -9.43
N LEU A 171 -14.54 -4.19 -9.16
CA LEU A 171 -13.17 -4.67 -9.07
C LEU A 171 -13.04 -5.59 -7.85
N ILE A 172 -12.53 -6.80 -8.07
CA ILE A 172 -12.34 -7.86 -7.06
C ILE A 172 -11.56 -7.35 -5.82
N GLY A 173 -10.71 -6.32 -6.01
CA GLY A 173 -9.95 -5.67 -4.94
C GLY A 173 -10.57 -4.45 -4.28
N LEU A 174 -11.68 -3.93 -4.78
CA LEU A 174 -12.25 -2.71 -4.21
C LEU A 174 -12.84 -3.02 -2.82
N GLY A 175 -12.37 -2.28 -1.81
CA GLY A 175 -12.84 -2.46 -0.44
C GLY A 175 -11.98 -3.40 0.42
N ILE A 176 -10.98 -4.07 -0.17
CA ILE A 176 -9.87 -4.70 0.57
C ILE A 176 -9.15 -3.67 1.47
N GLU A 177 -9.05 -2.42 0.97
CA GLU A 177 -8.45 -1.27 1.64
C GLU A 177 -9.29 -0.65 2.78
N LYS A 178 -10.61 -0.90 2.80
CA LYS A 178 -11.57 -0.27 3.72
C LYS A 178 -11.79 -1.13 4.95
#